data_AF-A0A6B3G896-F1
#
_entry.id   AF-A0A6B3G896-F1
#
_cell.length_a   1.000
_cell.length_b   1.000
_cell.length_c   1.000
_cell.angle_alpha   90.00
_cell.angle_beta   90.00
_cell.angle_gamma   90.00
#
_symmetry.space_group_name_H-M   'P 1'
#
loop_
_entity.id
_entity.type
_entity.pdbx_description
1 polymer ?
#
loop_
_entity_poly.entity_id
_entity_poly.type
_entity_poly.pdbx_seq_one_letter_code
_entity_poly.pdbx_strand_id
1 'polypeptide(L)'
;ISPREADHMDPQQRKLLEVAWEALEDGGQRPADLAGSNVAVYVGAFTLDYKILQFADLGFTSLAAHTATGTMMTMVSNRISYCFDFRGPSLSVDTACSSSLVAVHLACQALHNGETDL
;
A
#
# COMPACT_ATOMS: atom_id res chain seq x y z
N ILE A 1 -8.05 9.58 -6.96
CA ILE A 1 -9.05 8.61 -6.47
C ILE A 1 -10.42 9.27 -6.59
N SER A 2 -11.34 8.67 -7.34
CA SER A 2 -12.71 9.21 -7.45
C SER A 2 -13.57 8.80 -6.25
N PRO A 3 -14.67 9.51 -5.92
CA PRO A 3 -15.57 9.10 -4.83
C PRO A 3 -16.06 7.65 -4.98
N ARG A 4 -16.42 7.24 -6.20
CA ARG A 4 -16.88 5.87 -6.49
C ARG A 4 -15.81 4.81 -6.26
N GLU A 5 -14.56 5.14 -6.55
CA GLU A 5 -13.42 4.25 -6.25
C GLU A 5 -13.20 4.16 -4.74
N ALA A 6 -13.21 5.32 -4.04
CA ALA A 6 -13.01 5.39 -2.59
C ALA A 6 -14.05 4.59 -1.80
N ASP A 7 -15.30 4.52 -2.26
CA ASP A 7 -16.36 3.72 -1.65
C ASP A 7 -16.07 2.22 -1.62
N HIS A 8 -15.25 1.73 -2.55
CA HIS A 8 -14.88 0.32 -2.67
C HIS A 8 -13.45 0.04 -2.18
N MET A 9 -12.74 1.06 -1.68
CA MET A 9 -11.38 0.93 -1.15
C MET A 9 -11.38 0.44 0.30
N ASP A 10 -10.57 -0.58 0.56
CA ASP A 10 -10.25 -1.05 1.89
C ASP A 10 -9.81 0.14 2.77
N PRO A 11 -10.44 0.34 3.94
CA PRO A 11 -10.02 1.35 4.91
C PRO A 11 -8.52 1.33 5.21
N GLN A 12 -7.88 0.15 5.21
CA GLN A 12 -6.43 0.01 5.40
C GLN A 12 -5.65 0.75 4.31
N GLN A 13 -6.04 0.61 3.03
CA GLN A 13 -5.37 1.32 1.93
C GLN A 13 -5.52 2.83 2.05
N ARG A 14 -6.71 3.32 2.44
CA ARG A 14 -6.95 4.75 2.65
C ARG A 14 -6.07 5.29 3.77
N LYS A 15 -6.03 4.58 4.89
CA LYS A 15 -5.28 5.04 6.06
C LYS A 15 -3.77 4.94 5.86
N LEU A 16 -3.30 3.93 5.12
CA LEU A 16 -1.91 3.81 4.73
C LEU A 16 -1.44 4.99 3.86
N LEU A 17 -2.28 5.51 2.95
CA LEU A 17 -1.92 6.70 2.16
C LEU A 17 -1.71 7.94 3.04
N GLU A 18 -2.60 8.14 4.04
CA GLU A 18 -2.49 9.25 4.98
C GLU A 18 -1.23 9.11 5.85
N VAL A 19 -1.02 7.93 6.46
CA VAL A 19 0.14 7.70 7.35
C VAL A 19 1.46 7.72 6.58
N ALA A 20 1.49 7.25 5.32
CA ALA A 20 2.68 7.35 4.48
C ALA A 20 3.04 8.82 4.16
N TRP A 21 2.03 9.66 3.92
CA TRP A 21 2.25 11.11 3.77
C TRP A 21 2.81 11.72 5.06
N GLU A 22 2.17 11.46 6.20
CA GLU A 22 2.59 11.96 7.52
C GLU A 22 4.04 11.52 7.84
N ALA A 23 4.40 10.27 7.54
CA ALA A 23 5.75 9.75 7.77
C ALA A 23 6.80 10.45 6.89
N LEU A 24 6.48 10.76 5.64
CA LEU A 24 7.37 11.52 4.76
C LEU A 24 7.57 12.95 5.30
N GLU A 25 6.49 13.62 5.71
CA GLU A 25 6.57 14.96 6.30
C GLU A 25 7.36 14.99 7.61
N ASP A 26 7.16 14.01 8.49
CA ASP A 26 7.93 13.84 9.73
C ASP A 26 9.42 13.64 9.44
N GLY A 27 9.74 12.89 8.38
CA GLY A 27 11.11 12.72 7.87
C GLY A 27 11.68 13.92 7.10
N GLY A 28 10.95 15.04 7.02
CA GLY A 28 11.35 16.24 6.28
C GLY A 28 11.40 16.06 4.75
N GLN A 29 10.77 15.01 4.23
CA GLN A 29 10.69 14.71 2.81
C GLN A 29 9.40 15.27 2.22
N ARG A 30 9.51 16.02 1.12
CA ARG A 30 8.33 16.40 0.34
C ARG A 30 8.07 15.31 -0.70
N PRO A 31 6.88 14.67 -0.73
CA PRO A 31 6.60 13.60 -1.70
C PRO A 31 6.81 14.02 -3.16
N ALA A 32 6.54 15.29 -3.48
CA ALA A 32 6.76 15.85 -4.81
C ALA A 32 8.23 15.88 -5.25
N ASP A 33 9.19 15.97 -4.32
CA ASP A 33 10.61 15.94 -4.62
C ASP A 33 11.13 14.51 -4.88
N LEU A 34 10.41 13.51 -4.35
CA LEU A 34 10.70 12.09 -4.50
C LEU A 34 9.98 11.46 -5.71
N ALA A 35 9.01 12.17 -6.29
CA ALA A 35 8.23 11.68 -7.41
C ALA A 35 9.14 11.27 -8.58
N GLY A 36 8.98 10.04 -9.01
CA GLY A 36 9.70 9.43 -10.11
C GLY A 36 11.06 8.83 -9.76
N SER A 37 11.48 8.92 -8.50
CA SER A 37 12.74 8.38 -8.01
C SER A 37 12.63 6.92 -7.55
N ASN A 38 13.78 6.30 -7.30
CA ASN A 38 13.89 4.91 -6.84
C ASN A 38 13.62 4.82 -5.33
N VAL A 39 12.37 5.10 -4.94
CA VAL A 39 11.85 4.91 -3.57
C VAL A 39 11.09 3.60 -3.54
N ALA A 40 11.36 2.76 -2.54
CA ALA A 40 10.71 1.49 -2.33
C ALA A 40 9.55 1.59 -1.33
N VAL A 41 8.59 0.68 -1.46
CA VAL A 41 7.44 0.57 -0.57
C VAL A 41 7.29 -0.88 -0.12
N TYR A 42 7.59 -1.14 1.15
CA TYR A 42 7.38 -2.44 1.78
C TYR A 42 6.29 -2.32 2.85
N VAL A 43 5.20 -3.05 2.69
CA VAL A 43 4.06 -3.01 3.62
C VAL A 43 3.78 -4.41 4.14
N GLY A 44 3.80 -4.59 5.46
CA GLY A 44 3.31 -5.80 6.11
C GLY A 44 1.79 -5.80 6.19
N ALA A 45 1.13 -6.83 5.65
CA ALA A 45 -0.32 -6.98 5.70
C ALA A 45 -0.69 -8.47 5.88
N PHE A 46 -1.86 -8.75 6.43
CA PHE A 46 -2.31 -10.12 6.68
C PHE A 46 -3.80 -10.29 6.36
N THR A 47 -4.69 -9.61 7.09
CA THR A 47 -6.13 -9.84 6.95
C THR A 47 -6.71 -9.15 5.72
N LEU A 48 -7.74 -9.78 5.15
CA LEU A 48 -8.50 -9.31 3.97
C LEU A 48 -9.98 -9.12 4.32
N ASP A 49 -10.25 -8.58 5.50
CA ASP A 49 -11.59 -8.54 6.09
C ASP A 49 -12.57 -7.78 5.20
N TYR A 50 -12.14 -6.65 4.63
CA TYR A 50 -12.99 -5.85 3.76
C TYR A 50 -13.30 -6.57 2.44
N LYS A 51 -12.36 -7.36 1.92
CA LYS A 51 -12.62 -8.26 0.79
C LYS A 51 -13.67 -9.30 1.18
N ILE A 52 -13.52 -9.95 2.33
CA ILE A 52 -14.46 -10.97 2.79
C ILE A 52 -15.87 -10.38 2.92
N LEU A 53 -16.01 -9.17 3.50
CA LEU A 53 -17.28 -8.47 3.62
C LEU A 53 -17.91 -8.11 2.27
N GLN A 54 -17.13 -7.62 1.30
CA GLN A 54 -17.65 -7.33 -0.04
C GLN A 54 -18.13 -8.58 -0.76
N PHE A 55 -17.49 -9.73 -0.55
CA PHE A 55 -17.85 -11.00 -1.20
C PHE A 55 -18.87 -11.84 -0.39
N ALA A 56 -19.28 -11.39 0.79
CA ALA A 56 -20.30 -12.07 1.59
C ALA A 56 -21.71 -11.95 1.00
N ASP A 57 -21.94 -10.96 0.13
CA ASP A 57 -23.19 -10.85 -0.62
C ASP A 57 -23.26 -11.90 -1.74
N LEU A 58 -24.11 -12.91 -1.56
CA LEU A 58 -24.34 -13.97 -2.55
C LEU A 58 -24.98 -13.45 -3.85
N GLY A 59 -25.57 -12.26 -3.83
CA GLY A 59 -26.12 -11.58 -5.00
C GLY A 59 -25.08 -10.79 -5.82
N PHE A 60 -23.84 -10.66 -5.32
CA PHE A 60 -22.76 -9.88 -5.93
C PHE A 60 -23.10 -8.41 -6.24
N THR A 61 -24.09 -7.84 -5.56
CA THR A 61 -24.54 -6.45 -5.76
C THR A 61 -23.53 -5.43 -5.22
N SER A 62 -22.70 -5.86 -4.27
CA SER A 62 -21.57 -5.11 -3.70
C SER A 62 -20.32 -5.09 -4.60
N LEU A 63 -20.28 -5.92 -5.66
CA LEU A 63 -19.13 -5.96 -6.56
C LEU A 63 -19.22 -4.84 -7.61
N ALA A 64 -18.15 -4.06 -7.73
CA ALA A 64 -18.02 -3.02 -8.72
C ALA A 64 -16.66 -3.09 -9.44
N ALA A 65 -16.50 -2.28 -10.50
CA ALA A 65 -15.27 -2.22 -11.29
C ALA A 65 -14.01 -1.94 -10.44
N HIS A 66 -14.14 -1.26 -9.31
CA HIS A 66 -13.03 -0.92 -8.41
C HIS A 66 -12.80 -1.92 -7.29
N THR A 67 -13.66 -2.94 -7.10
CA THR A 67 -13.52 -3.91 -6.00
C THR A 67 -12.17 -4.59 -6.02
N ALA A 68 -11.69 -5.07 -7.18
CA ALA A 68 -10.39 -5.73 -7.28
C ALA A 68 -9.24 -4.82 -6.80
N THR A 69 -9.15 -3.61 -7.35
CA THR A 69 -8.13 -2.62 -6.95
C THR A 69 -8.35 -2.05 -5.55
N GLY A 70 -9.55 -2.19 -5.00
CA GLY A 70 -9.94 -1.70 -3.69
C GLY A 70 -9.66 -2.68 -2.55
N THR A 71 -9.52 -3.98 -2.83
CA THR A 71 -9.45 -5.00 -1.77
C THR A 71 -8.28 -5.97 -1.88
N MET A 72 -7.50 -5.94 -2.96
CA MET A 72 -6.34 -6.84 -3.10
C MET A 72 -5.21 -6.46 -2.13
N MET A 73 -4.56 -7.47 -1.53
CA MET A 73 -3.42 -7.26 -0.63
C MET A 73 -2.32 -6.44 -1.31
N THR A 74 -1.99 -6.75 -2.57
CA THR A 74 -0.95 -6.04 -3.33
C THR A 74 -1.18 -4.53 -3.46
N MET A 75 -2.42 -4.07 -3.31
CA MET A 75 -2.75 -2.66 -3.44
C MET A 75 -2.38 -1.85 -2.20
N VAL A 76 -2.08 -2.47 -1.06
CA VAL A 76 -1.63 -1.74 0.15
C VAL A 76 -0.27 -1.09 -0.05
N SER A 77 0.65 -1.73 -0.79
CA SER A 77 1.92 -1.12 -1.20
C SER A 77 1.80 -0.37 -2.53
N ASN A 78 1.21 -1.00 -3.56
CA ASN A 78 1.21 -0.44 -4.91
C ASN A 78 0.46 0.89 -5.02
N ARG A 79 -0.55 1.12 -4.19
CA ARG A 79 -1.29 2.38 -4.21
C ARG A 79 -0.46 3.54 -3.63
N ILE A 80 0.36 3.28 -2.63
CA ILE A 80 1.34 4.26 -2.12
C ILE A 80 2.32 4.61 -3.24
N SER A 81 2.92 3.59 -3.87
CA SER A 81 3.86 3.83 -4.98
C SER A 81 3.22 4.60 -6.12
N TYR A 82 1.99 4.26 -6.50
CA TYR A 82 1.26 4.96 -7.55
C TYR A 82 0.93 6.40 -7.17
N CYS A 83 0.45 6.66 -5.95
CA CYS A 83 0.03 7.99 -5.52
C CYS A 83 1.20 8.96 -5.36
N PHE A 84 2.38 8.49 -4.98
CA PHE A 84 3.58 9.31 -4.80
C PHE A 84 4.59 9.21 -5.95
N ASP A 85 4.26 8.46 -7.02
CA ASP A 85 5.13 8.19 -8.17
C ASP A 85 6.48 7.54 -7.76
N PHE A 86 6.48 6.67 -6.76
CA PHE A 86 7.67 5.92 -6.36
C PHE A 86 7.93 4.76 -7.33
N ARG A 87 9.16 4.67 -7.84
CA ARG A 87 9.53 3.73 -8.91
C ARG A 87 10.46 2.59 -8.47
N GLY A 88 10.76 2.50 -7.17
CA GLY A 88 11.47 1.36 -6.60
C GLY A 88 10.56 0.15 -6.34
N PRO A 89 11.09 -0.91 -5.71
CA PRO A 89 10.32 -2.10 -5.36
C PRO A 89 9.05 -1.77 -4.55
N SER A 90 7.92 -2.38 -4.92
CA SER A 90 6.65 -2.25 -4.17
C SER A 90 6.14 -3.63 -3.78
N LEU A 91 6.23 -3.96 -2.49
CA LEU A 91 5.94 -5.29 -1.97
C LEU A 91 4.98 -5.25 -0.79
N SER A 92 3.97 -6.11 -0.86
CA SER A 92 3.11 -6.45 0.25
C SER A 92 3.57 -7.79 0.84
N VAL A 93 3.88 -7.82 2.13
CA VAL A 93 4.52 -8.95 2.81
C VAL A 93 3.55 -9.56 3.81
N ASP A 94 3.40 -10.88 3.74
CA ASP A 94 2.63 -11.66 4.71
C ASP A 94 3.49 -12.78 5.31
N THR A 95 3.91 -12.58 6.54
CA THR A 95 4.49 -13.58 7.42
C THR A 95 3.72 -13.65 8.74
N ALA A 96 2.40 -13.42 8.68
CA ALA A 96 1.51 -13.28 9.83
C ALA A 96 1.96 -12.18 10.82
N CYS A 97 2.11 -12.50 12.11
CA CYS A 97 2.38 -11.49 13.14
C CYS A 97 3.71 -10.74 12.96
N SER A 98 4.66 -11.28 12.19
CA SER A 98 5.96 -10.65 11.94
C SER A 98 6.00 -9.80 10.66
N SER A 99 4.92 -9.71 9.89
CA SER A 99 4.91 -9.08 8.56
C SER A 99 5.51 -7.68 8.52
N SER A 100 5.17 -6.82 9.48
CA SER A 100 5.67 -5.44 9.52
C SER A 100 7.17 -5.39 9.80
N LEU A 101 7.68 -6.23 10.71
CA LEU A 101 9.11 -6.29 11.00
C LEU A 101 9.90 -6.90 9.83
N VAL A 102 9.34 -7.89 9.14
CA VAL A 102 9.94 -8.46 7.93
C VAL A 102 9.95 -7.43 6.79
N ALA A 103 8.89 -6.63 6.63
CA ALA A 103 8.85 -5.54 5.65
C ALA A 103 9.96 -4.51 5.91
N VAL A 104 10.17 -4.10 7.17
CA VAL A 104 11.29 -3.22 7.56
C VAL A 104 12.64 -3.88 7.29
N HIS A 105 12.79 -5.17 7.62
CA HIS A 105 14.01 -5.91 7.35
C HIS A 105 14.37 -5.92 5.85
N LEU A 106 13.39 -6.14 4.97
CA LEU A 106 13.57 -6.11 3.53
C LEU A 106 13.93 -4.70 3.03
N ALA A 107 13.28 -3.66 3.54
CA ALA A 107 13.60 -2.28 3.20
C ALA A 107 15.05 -1.92 3.56
N CYS A 108 15.50 -2.28 4.77
CA CYS A 108 16.89 -2.08 5.18
C CYS A 108 17.88 -2.84 4.29
N GLN A 109 17.56 -4.08 3.87
CA GLN A 109 18.41 -4.84 2.96
C GLN A 109 18.50 -4.17 1.58
N ALA A 110 17.37 -3.72 1.03
CA ALA A 110 17.35 -3.03 -0.26
C ALA A 110 18.20 -1.76 -0.26
N LEU A 111 18.14 -0.97 0.81
CA LEU A 111 18.99 0.21 1.01
C LEU A 111 20.47 -0.16 1.10
N HIS A 112 20.82 -1.17 1.91
CA HIS A 112 22.22 -1.61 2.06
C HIS A 112 22.81 -2.18 0.76
N ASN A 113 21.99 -2.83 -0.05
CA ASN A 113 22.40 -3.40 -1.33
C ASN A 113 22.41 -2.38 -2.48
N GLY A 114 21.89 -1.16 -2.27
CA GLY A 114 21.73 -0.15 -3.32
C GLY A 114 20.65 -0.51 -4.34
N GLU A 115 19.66 -1.32 -3.96
CA GLU A 115 18.49 -1.65 -4.79
C GLU A 115 17.48 -0.49 -4.80
N THR A 116 17.44 0.31 -3.73
CA THR A 116 16.60 1.50 -3.56
C THR A 116 17.41 2.64 -2.95
N ASP A 117 17.01 3.87 -3.24
CA ASP A 117 17.62 5.09 -2.69
C ASP A 117 16.90 5.57 -1.42
N LEU A 118 15.63 5.19 -1.27
CA LEU A 118 14.77 5.44 -0.11
C LEU A 118 13.82 4.27 0.14
#